data_AF-A0A0L0VA90-F1
#
_entry.id   AF-A0A0L0VA90-F1
#
_cell.length_a   1.000
_cell.length_b   1.000
_cell.length_c   1.000
_cell.angle_alpha   90.00
_cell.angle_beta   90.00
_cell.angle_gamma   90.00
#
_symmetry.space_group_name_H-M   'P 1'
#
loop_
_entity.id
_entity.type
_entity.pdbx_description
1 polymer ?
#
loop_
_entity_poly.entity_id
_entity_poly.type
_entity_poly.pdbx_seq_one_letter_code
_entity_poly.pdbx_strand_id
1 'polypeptide(L)'
;MIRKMLSKTAGYVSEALNCDVILLASVFNPCYRLSMINLWYPSHALYVQGSLEEKYQERKIAYESKLPKACTSAVEKKSDRKHHIVDEVNFFPAAAQGSSENELTVYISGRYKLPTSEASNCLTWWKDHCHKFPVVAMLARDYLASCATSASVERCFLAAADICGCD
;
A
#
# COMPACT_ATOMS: atom_id res chain seq x y z
N MET A 1 -6.67 25.24 22.68
CA MET A 1 -5.88 24.99 21.44
C MET A 1 -5.94 23.52 20.99
N ILE A 2 -5.56 22.56 21.84
CA ILE A 2 -5.53 21.11 21.50
C ILE A 2 -6.86 20.56 20.97
N ARG A 3 -8.00 20.88 21.61
CA ARG A 3 -9.34 20.41 21.15
C ARG A 3 -9.69 20.85 19.72
N LYS A 4 -9.26 22.06 19.33
CA LYS A 4 -9.50 22.60 17.98
C LYS A 4 -8.63 21.87 16.94
N MET A 5 -7.40 21.51 17.31
CA MET A 5 -6.51 20.69 16.48
C MET A 5 -7.10 19.28 16.29
N LEU A 6 -7.56 18.64 17.36
CA LEU A 6 -8.20 17.33 17.30
C LEU A 6 -9.43 17.33 16.38
N SER A 7 -10.28 18.36 16.48
CA SER A 7 -11.45 18.50 15.59
C SER A 7 -11.05 18.64 14.12
N LYS A 8 -10.00 19.42 13.80
CA LYS A 8 -9.47 19.52 12.44
C LYS A 8 -8.90 18.18 11.95
N THR A 9 -8.12 17.49 12.78
CA THR A 9 -7.55 16.18 12.46
C THR A 9 -8.66 15.16 12.18
N ALA A 10 -9.73 15.17 12.96
CA ALA A 10 -10.88 14.29 12.71
C ALA A 10 -11.53 14.55 11.34
N GLY A 11 -11.62 15.81 10.91
CA GLY A 11 -12.06 16.17 9.56
C GLY A 11 -11.19 15.54 8.46
N TYR A 12 -9.87 15.74 8.55
CA TYR A 12 -8.94 15.16 7.56
C TYR A 12 -8.95 13.63 7.55
N VAL A 13 -9.08 12.99 8.71
CA VAL A 13 -9.23 11.53 8.79
C VAL A 13 -10.51 11.10 8.08
N SER A 14 -11.63 11.81 8.28
CA SER A 14 -12.88 11.50 7.59
C SER A 14 -12.76 11.65 6.06
N GLU A 15 -12.10 12.70 5.59
CA GLU A 15 -11.87 12.91 4.15
C GLU A 15 -10.97 11.82 3.56
N ALA A 16 -9.90 11.46 4.28
CA ALA A 16 -8.99 10.38 3.88
C ALA A 16 -9.70 9.02 3.80
N LEU A 17 -10.60 8.73 4.74
CA LEU A 17 -11.40 7.51 4.76
C LEU A 17 -12.47 7.46 3.65
N ASN A 18 -12.84 8.61 3.09
CA ASN A 18 -13.75 8.69 1.94
C ASN A 18 -13.01 8.71 0.59
N CYS A 19 -11.68 8.58 0.59
CA CYS A 19 -10.86 8.65 -0.61
C CYS A 19 -10.25 7.28 -0.95
N ASP A 20 -10.80 6.63 -1.97
CA ASP A 20 -10.36 5.30 -2.42
C ASP A 20 -8.87 5.26 -2.78
N VAL A 21 -8.34 6.33 -3.35
CA VAL A 21 -6.92 6.42 -3.71
C VAL A 21 -6.04 6.31 -2.47
N ILE A 22 -6.39 7.02 -1.39
CA ILE A 22 -5.64 6.99 -0.12
C ILE A 22 -5.79 5.62 0.54
N LEU A 23 -6.99 5.06 0.55
CA LEU A 23 -7.27 3.74 1.11
C LEU A 23 -6.48 2.64 0.38
N LEU A 24 -6.53 2.63 -0.95
CA LEU A 24 -5.83 1.65 -1.77
C LEU A 24 -4.32 1.84 -1.71
N ALA A 25 -3.80 3.07 -1.74
CA ALA A 25 -2.37 3.33 -1.56
C ALA A 25 -1.86 2.83 -0.20
N SER A 26 -2.66 2.99 0.85
CA SER A 26 -2.36 2.45 2.18
C SER A 26 -2.28 0.93 2.17
N VAL A 27 -3.19 0.25 1.45
CA VAL A 27 -3.20 -1.20 1.32
C VAL A 27 -2.06 -1.72 0.44
N PHE A 28 -1.67 -1.00 -0.61
CA PHE A 28 -0.52 -1.34 -1.44
C PHE A 28 0.82 -1.01 -0.78
N ASN A 29 0.84 -0.36 0.39
CA ASN A 29 2.05 -0.22 1.17
C ASN A 29 2.37 -1.56 1.90
N PRO A 30 3.52 -2.20 1.61
CA PRO A 30 3.86 -3.51 2.14
C PRO A 30 4.09 -3.51 3.66
N CYS A 31 4.27 -2.34 4.29
CA CYS A 31 4.35 -2.16 5.74
C CYS A 31 2.99 -2.23 6.45
N TYR A 32 1.91 -1.85 5.76
CA TYR A 32 0.61 -1.60 6.38
C TYR A 32 -0.47 -2.60 5.92
N ARG A 33 -0.66 -2.70 4.61
CA ARG A 33 -1.73 -3.50 3.98
C ARG A 33 -3.10 -3.24 4.59
N LEU A 34 -3.96 -4.24 4.55
CA LEU A 34 -5.25 -4.24 5.25
C LEU A 34 -5.08 -4.21 6.77
N SER A 35 -3.93 -4.57 7.32
CA SER A 35 -3.71 -4.64 8.77
C SER A 35 -3.88 -3.29 9.44
N MET A 36 -3.42 -2.20 8.80
CA MET A 36 -3.58 -0.85 9.31
C MET A 36 -5.06 -0.42 9.36
N ILE A 37 -5.82 -0.69 8.30
CA ILE A 37 -7.25 -0.38 8.23
C ILE A 37 -8.02 -1.24 9.24
N ASN A 38 -7.71 -2.53 9.34
CA ASN A 38 -8.32 -3.43 10.32
C ASN A 38 -8.09 -2.96 11.76
N LEU A 39 -6.89 -2.46 12.06
CA LEU A 39 -6.51 -2.05 13.40
C LEU A 39 -7.13 -0.70 13.81
N TRP A 40 -7.13 0.28 12.90
CA TRP A 40 -7.53 1.66 13.25
C TRP A 40 -8.92 2.04 12.75
N TYR A 41 -9.41 1.39 11.70
CA TYR A 41 -10.66 1.72 11.02
C TYR A 41 -11.46 0.45 10.63
N PRO A 42 -11.77 -0.44 11.59
CA PRO A 42 -12.37 -1.75 11.32
C PRO A 42 -13.70 -1.65 10.55
N SER A 43 -14.48 -0.57 10.75
CA SER A 43 -15.72 -0.32 10.02
C SER A 43 -15.53 -0.17 8.51
N HIS A 44 -14.34 0.23 8.05
CA HIS A 44 -14.01 0.42 6.64
C HIS A 44 -13.31 -0.81 6.03
N ALA A 45 -12.87 -1.77 6.84
CA ALA A 45 -12.09 -2.92 6.39
C ALA A 45 -12.75 -3.71 5.26
N LEU A 46 -14.03 -4.04 5.43
CA LEU A 46 -14.79 -4.83 4.45
C LEU A 46 -14.95 -4.08 3.12
N TYR A 47 -15.22 -2.78 3.20
CA TYR A 47 -15.33 -1.91 2.03
C TYR A 47 -14.01 -1.89 1.26
N VAL A 48 -12.91 -1.59 1.95
CA VAL A 48 -11.56 -1.52 1.36
C VAL A 48 -11.14 -2.85 0.75
N GLN A 49 -11.44 -3.96 1.43
CA GLN A 49 -11.16 -5.30 0.90
C GLN A 49 -11.95 -5.59 -0.39
N GLY A 50 -13.22 -5.20 -0.45
CA GLY A 50 -14.05 -5.33 -1.65
C GLY A 50 -13.49 -4.51 -2.82
N SER A 51 -13.18 -3.24 -2.60
CA SER A 51 -12.59 -2.35 -3.61
C SER A 51 -11.22 -2.84 -4.09
N LEU A 52 -10.40 -3.40 -3.20
CA LEU A 52 -9.11 -3.98 -3.56
C LEU A 52 -9.27 -5.18 -4.50
N GLU A 53 -10.17 -6.10 -4.17
CA GLU A 53 -10.43 -7.29 -4.98
C GLU A 53 -10.99 -6.90 -6.35
N GLU A 54 -11.94 -5.98 -6.41
CA GLU A 54 -12.50 -5.45 -7.66
C GLU A 54 -11.39 -4.90 -8.57
N LYS A 55 -10.55 -3.99 -8.06
CA LYS A 55 -9.47 -3.37 -8.84
C LYS A 55 -8.41 -4.38 -9.27
N TYR A 56 -8.15 -5.39 -8.44
CA TYR A 56 -7.26 -6.48 -8.79
C TYR A 56 -7.82 -7.33 -9.93
N GLN A 57 -9.10 -7.73 -9.88
CA GLN A 57 -9.73 -8.52 -10.93
C GLN A 57 -9.80 -7.76 -12.25
N GLU A 58 -10.19 -6.48 -12.24
CA GLU A 58 -10.17 -5.61 -13.41
C GLU A 58 -8.78 -5.60 -14.08
N ARG A 59 -7.73 -5.41 -13.27
CA ARG A 59 -6.36 -5.34 -13.78
C ARG A 59 -5.85 -6.70 -14.24
N LYS A 60 -6.22 -7.78 -13.57
CA LYS A 60 -5.85 -9.15 -13.93
C LYS A 60 -6.40 -9.52 -15.31
N ILE A 61 -7.67 -9.23 -15.59
CA ILE A 61 -8.27 -9.44 -16.91
C ILE A 61 -7.52 -8.64 -18.00
N ALA A 62 -7.23 -7.36 -17.72
CA ALA A 62 -6.48 -6.50 -18.62
C ALA A 62 -5.02 -6.95 -18.84
N TYR A 63 -4.41 -7.62 -17.86
CA TYR A 63 -3.07 -8.18 -17.95
C TYR A 63 -3.05 -9.47 -18.77
N GLU A 64 -3.97 -10.39 -18.49
CA GLU A 64 -4.08 -11.69 -19.19
C GLU A 64 -4.41 -11.51 -20.67
N SER A 65 -5.27 -10.54 -21.01
CA SER A 65 -5.57 -10.20 -22.42
C SER A 65 -4.36 -9.69 -23.21
N LYS A 66 -3.32 -9.20 -22.53
CA LYS A 66 -2.09 -8.67 -23.15
C LYS A 66 -0.94 -9.69 -23.18
N LEU A 67 -1.10 -10.86 -22.56
CA LEU A 67 -0.03 -11.86 -22.48
C LEU A 67 0.13 -12.62 -23.82
N PRO A 68 1.33 -12.67 -24.41
CA PRO A 68 1.66 -13.66 -25.43
C PRO A 68 1.65 -15.07 -24.80
N LYS A 69 1.14 -16.08 -25.52
CA LYS A 69 1.07 -17.47 -25.03
C LYS A 69 2.48 -18.06 -24.74
N ALA A 70 2.77 -18.23 -23.44
CA ALA A 70 3.74 -19.10 -22.75
C ALA A 70 5.28 -18.92 -22.96
N CYS A 71 6.03 -18.74 -21.85
CA CYS A 71 6.88 -19.79 -21.24
C CYS A 71 7.67 -19.32 -19.98
N THR A 72 7.45 -20.06 -18.90
CA THR A 72 8.36 -20.59 -17.85
C THR A 72 9.44 -19.76 -17.12
N SER A 73 9.41 -19.96 -15.80
CA SER A 73 10.21 -19.44 -14.68
C SER A 73 11.74 -19.56 -14.75
N ALA A 74 12.44 -18.61 -14.11
CA ALA A 74 13.79 -18.87 -13.58
C ALA A 74 14.17 -17.99 -12.34
N VAL A 75 14.25 -18.68 -11.19
CA VAL A 75 15.28 -18.63 -10.12
C VAL A 75 15.49 -17.36 -9.26
N GLU A 76 15.21 -17.54 -7.96
CA GLU A 76 15.54 -16.65 -6.84
C GLU A 76 17.04 -16.71 -6.43
N LYS A 77 17.57 -15.61 -5.88
CA LYS A 77 18.73 -15.64 -4.95
C LYS A 77 18.44 -14.76 -3.73
N LYS A 78 18.61 -15.33 -2.53
CA LYS A 78 18.56 -14.64 -1.24
C LYS A 78 19.90 -13.98 -0.93
N SER A 79 19.86 -12.82 -0.26
CA SER A 79 21.03 -12.16 0.33
C SER A 79 20.70 -11.78 1.77
N ASP A 80 21.36 -12.44 2.71
CA ASP A 80 21.41 -12.13 4.14
C ASP A 80 21.98 -10.74 4.42
N ARG A 81 21.44 -10.02 5.42
CA ARG A 81 22.23 -9.09 6.25
C ARG A 81 21.55 -8.82 7.61
N LYS A 82 22.38 -8.76 8.66
CA LYS A 82 22.04 -8.81 10.09
C LYS A 82 21.73 -7.42 10.72
N HIS A 83 20.76 -7.46 11.63
CA HIS A 83 20.53 -6.72 12.90
C HIS A 83 20.58 -5.18 13.02
N HIS A 84 19.49 -4.62 13.58
CA HIS A 84 19.53 -3.81 14.81
C HIS A 84 18.17 -3.87 15.55
N ILE A 85 18.21 -4.03 16.88
CA ILE A 85 17.06 -4.27 17.77
C ILE A 85 16.37 -2.95 18.15
N VAL A 86 15.06 -2.83 17.88
CA VAL A 86 14.09 -2.00 18.60
C VAL A 86 12.71 -2.69 18.52
N ASP A 87 11.93 -2.62 19.60
CA ASP A 87 10.76 -3.46 19.93
C ASP A 87 9.81 -3.74 18.75
N GLU A 88 9.79 -5.01 18.34
CA GLU A 88 9.11 -5.54 17.17
C GLU A 88 7.68 -5.97 17.54
N VAL A 89 6.67 -5.16 17.22
CA VAL A 89 5.26 -5.60 17.33
C VAL A 89 4.94 -6.52 16.15
N ASN A 90 4.89 -7.82 16.42
CA ASN A 90 4.64 -8.83 15.41
C ASN A 90 3.13 -9.07 15.23
N PHE A 91 2.54 -8.43 14.21
CA PHE A 91 1.09 -8.42 13.98
C PHE A 91 0.49 -9.74 13.45
N PHE A 92 1.29 -10.76 13.11
CA PHE A 92 0.76 -12.02 12.56
C PHE A 92 1.52 -13.25 13.08
N PRO A 93 0.83 -14.25 13.69
CA PRO A 93 1.42 -15.55 13.95
C PRO A 93 1.52 -16.36 12.65
N ALA A 94 2.52 -17.25 12.57
CA ALA A 94 2.90 -17.97 11.35
C ALA A 94 1.74 -18.77 10.72
N ALA A 95 1.56 -18.62 9.40
CA ALA A 95 0.61 -19.41 8.62
C ALA A 95 1.32 -20.56 7.86
N ALA A 96 0.68 -21.73 7.87
CA ALA A 96 1.11 -22.96 7.19
C ALA A 96 1.09 -22.84 5.65
N GLN A 97 2.01 -23.55 5.00
CA GLN A 97 2.13 -23.63 3.54
C GLN A 97 1.03 -24.51 2.93
N GLY A 98 0.38 -24.04 1.85
CA GLY A 98 -0.40 -24.92 0.96
C GLY A 98 -1.26 -24.21 -0.10
N SER A 99 -1.19 -24.74 -1.33
CA SER A 99 -2.10 -24.57 -2.49
C SER A 99 -2.02 -23.25 -3.30
N SER A 100 -2.55 -23.28 -4.53
CA SER A 100 -2.56 -22.24 -5.57
C SER A 100 -3.19 -20.93 -5.11
N GLU A 101 -2.48 -20.21 -4.26
CA GLU A 101 -2.97 -19.00 -3.64
C GLU A 101 -2.91 -17.87 -4.68
N ASN A 102 -4.04 -17.20 -4.91
CA ASN A 102 -4.10 -16.04 -5.80
C ASN A 102 -3.03 -15.03 -5.35
N GLU A 103 -2.34 -14.40 -6.30
CA GLU A 103 -1.28 -13.40 -6.07
C GLU A 103 -1.66 -12.40 -4.97
N LEU A 104 -2.90 -11.89 -5.04
CA LEU A 104 -3.45 -10.97 -4.06
C LEU A 104 -3.55 -11.57 -2.65
N THR A 105 -3.98 -12.83 -2.52
CA THR A 105 -4.06 -13.52 -1.22
C THR A 105 -2.67 -13.73 -0.63
N VAL A 106 -1.67 -14.08 -1.45
CA VAL A 106 -0.26 -14.18 -1.00
C VAL A 106 0.24 -12.82 -0.50
N TYR A 107 -0.09 -11.73 -1.19
CA TYR A 107 0.25 -10.38 -0.74
C TYR A 107 -0.44 -10.03 0.58
N ILE A 108 -1.74 -10.29 0.72
CA ILE A 108 -2.50 -9.96 1.94
C ILE A 108 -2.05 -10.79 3.14
N SER A 109 -1.63 -12.05 2.94
CA SER A 109 -1.23 -12.99 4.01
C SER A 109 -0.06 -12.54 4.89
N GLY A 110 0.63 -11.45 4.54
CA GLY A 110 1.74 -10.94 5.35
C GLY A 110 3.08 -11.63 5.09
N ARG A 111 3.15 -12.67 4.25
CA ARG A 111 4.37 -13.49 4.06
C ARG A 111 5.60 -12.70 3.64
N TYR A 112 5.43 -11.67 2.82
CA TYR A 112 6.51 -10.82 2.35
C TYR A 112 6.37 -9.42 2.93
N LYS A 113 6.86 -9.17 4.15
CA LYS A 113 6.71 -7.89 4.87
C LYS A 113 7.94 -6.99 4.77
N LEU A 114 7.67 -5.70 4.59
CA LEU A 114 8.64 -4.64 4.76
C LEU A 114 8.44 -4.06 6.17
N PRO A 115 9.47 -4.06 7.03
CA PRO A 115 9.36 -3.46 8.35
C PRO A 115 8.92 -1.99 8.26
N THR A 116 8.14 -1.52 9.24
CA THR A 116 7.66 -0.13 9.25
C THR A 116 8.81 0.88 9.29
N SER A 117 9.97 0.51 9.83
CA SER A 117 11.20 1.32 9.81
C SER A 117 11.71 1.60 8.39
N GLU A 118 11.33 0.79 7.41
CA GLU A 118 11.73 0.92 6.01
C GLU A 118 10.59 1.38 5.10
N ALA A 119 9.53 2.00 5.64
CA ALA A 119 8.38 2.44 4.85
C ALA A 119 8.74 3.37 3.67
N SER A 120 9.85 4.12 3.77
CA SER A 120 10.39 4.95 2.68
C SER A 120 10.88 4.13 1.47
N ASN A 121 11.21 2.86 1.66
CA ASN A 121 11.68 1.95 0.62
C ASN A 121 10.55 1.18 -0.08
N CYS A 122 9.29 1.54 0.16
CA CYS A 122 8.11 0.89 -0.42
C CYS A 122 8.21 0.69 -1.95
N LEU A 123 8.60 1.73 -2.70
CA LEU A 123 8.72 1.64 -4.16
C LEU A 123 9.87 0.73 -4.61
N THR A 124 11.00 0.77 -3.90
CA THR A 124 12.15 -0.12 -4.15
C THR A 124 11.74 -1.58 -3.89
N TRP A 125 11.00 -1.81 -2.80
CA TRP A 125 10.48 -3.14 -2.47
C TRP A 125 9.57 -3.70 -3.59
N TRP A 126 8.66 -2.87 -4.12
CA TRP A 126 7.80 -3.26 -5.24
C TRP A 126 8.59 -3.54 -6.52
N LYS A 127 9.66 -2.79 -6.78
CA LYS A 127 10.56 -3.04 -7.90
C LYS A 127 11.21 -4.43 -7.79
N ASP A 128 11.65 -4.82 -6.60
CA ASP A 128 12.31 -6.11 -6.38
C ASP A 128 11.32 -7.29 -6.41
N HIS A 129 10.07 -7.08 -5.98
CA HIS A 129 9.04 -8.13 -5.88
C HIS A 129 8.06 -8.16 -7.06
N CYS A 130 8.22 -7.30 -8.07
CA CYS A 130 7.29 -7.21 -9.19
C CYS A 130 7.12 -8.52 -9.98
N HIS A 131 8.16 -9.35 -10.04
CA HIS A 131 8.11 -10.66 -10.70
C HIS A 131 7.24 -11.68 -9.97
N LYS A 132 7.10 -11.56 -8.64
CA LYS A 132 6.22 -12.41 -7.82
C LYS A 132 4.78 -11.91 -7.82
N PHE A 133 4.63 -10.61 -7.97
CA PHE A 133 3.35 -9.91 -7.90
C PHE A 133 3.13 -9.03 -9.15
N PRO A 134 2.99 -9.60 -10.35
CA PRO A 134 2.91 -8.81 -11.58
C PRO A 134 1.70 -7.87 -11.60
N VAL A 135 0.51 -8.32 -11.19
CA VAL A 135 -0.71 -7.52 -11.24
C VAL A 135 -0.78 -6.52 -10.10
N VAL A 136 -0.47 -6.98 -8.88
CA VAL A 136 -0.49 -6.16 -7.66
C VAL A 136 0.63 -5.10 -7.71
N ALA A 137 1.82 -5.40 -8.24
CA ALA A 137 2.89 -4.41 -8.38
C ALA A 137 2.54 -3.31 -9.37
N MET A 138 1.82 -3.63 -10.46
CA MET A 138 1.32 -2.60 -11.38
C MET A 138 0.32 -1.66 -10.67
N LEU A 139 -0.63 -2.22 -9.92
CA LEU A 139 -1.59 -1.42 -9.16
C LEU A 139 -0.88 -0.59 -8.09
N ALA A 140 0.03 -1.20 -7.33
CA ALA A 140 0.79 -0.53 -6.30
C ALA A 140 1.55 0.68 -6.87
N ARG A 141 2.19 0.52 -8.03
CA ARG A 141 2.87 1.64 -8.70
C ARG A 141 1.91 2.77 -9.05
N ASP A 142 0.73 2.46 -9.58
CA ASP A 142 -0.25 3.49 -9.97
C ASP A 142 -0.79 4.27 -8.76
N TYR A 143 -1.16 3.57 -7.68
CA TYR A 143 -1.74 4.19 -6.47
C TYR A 143 -0.68 4.88 -5.60
N LEU A 144 0.52 4.32 -5.48
CA LEU A 144 1.58 4.94 -4.69
C LEU A 144 2.17 6.17 -5.39
N ALA A 145 2.21 6.19 -6.72
CA ALA A 145 2.68 7.36 -7.47
C ALA A 145 1.70 8.54 -7.37
N SER A 146 0.38 8.29 -7.39
CA SER A 146 -0.63 9.35 -7.31
C SER A 146 -0.63 10.06 -5.95
N CYS A 147 -0.43 9.33 -4.84
CA CYS A 147 -0.33 9.92 -3.51
C CYS A 147 0.92 10.80 -3.34
N ALA A 148 2.02 10.50 -4.04
CA ALA A 148 3.22 11.34 -3.98
C ALA A 148 3.00 12.74 -4.59
N THR A 149 2.15 12.84 -5.61
CA THR A 149 1.94 14.11 -6.33
C THR A 149 1.04 15.11 -5.60
N SER A 150 -0.02 14.66 -4.91
CA SER A 150 -0.98 15.58 -4.25
C SER A 150 -0.34 16.37 -3.10
N ALA A 151 0.40 15.69 -2.22
CA ALA A 151 1.07 16.35 -1.10
C ALA A 151 2.17 17.32 -1.57
N SER A 152 2.78 17.07 -2.73
CA SER A 152 3.78 17.98 -3.30
C SER A 152 3.14 19.25 -3.85
N VAL A 153 2.02 19.15 -4.58
CA VAL A 153 1.33 20.34 -5.10
C VAL A 153 0.72 21.17 -3.97
N GLU A 154 0.15 20.55 -2.95
CA GLU A 154 -0.39 21.26 -1.79
C GLU A 154 0.70 22.01 -1.02
N ARG A 155 1.88 21.40 -0.81
CA ARG A 155 3.02 22.13 -0.20
C ARG A 155 3.48 23.31 -1.06
N CYS A 156 3.49 23.16 -2.38
CA CYS A 156 3.77 24.27 -3.28
C CYS A 156 2.72 25.38 -3.17
N PHE A 157 1.43 25.04 -3.15
CA PHE A 157 0.34 26.01 -2.98
C PHE A 157 0.35 26.68 -1.61
N LEU A 158 0.65 25.95 -0.53
CA LEU A 158 0.80 26.50 0.81
C LEU A 158 2.00 27.45 0.91
N ALA A 159 3.12 27.12 0.26
CA ALA A 159 4.27 28.01 0.18
C ALA A 159 3.96 29.27 -0.65
N ALA A 160 3.15 29.14 -1.70
CA ALA A 160 2.70 30.27 -2.52
C ALA A 160 1.56 31.08 -1.88
N ALA A 161 0.81 30.50 -0.94
CA ALA A 161 -0.31 31.17 -0.26
C ALA A 161 0.17 32.37 0.57
N ASP A 162 1.41 32.38 1.04
CA ASP A 162 2.02 33.53 1.73
C ASP A 162 2.27 34.72 0.76
N ILE A 163 2.41 34.44 -0.54
CA ILE A 163 2.61 35.45 -1.59
C ILE A 163 1.26 35.97 -2.10
N CYS A 164 0.27 35.08 -2.26
CA CYS A 164 -1.02 35.39 -2.87
C CYS A 164 -2.13 35.73 -1.87
N GLY A 165 -1.90 35.56 -0.56
CA GLY A 165 -2.91 35.76 0.50
C GLY A 165 -2.95 37.17 1.08
N CYS A 166 -2.12 38.09 0.58
CA CYS A 166 -2.13 39.49 0.97
C CYS A 166 -2.95 40.32 -0.02
N ASP A 167 -4.28 40.20 0.03
CA ASP A 167 -5.23 41.20 -0.49
C ASP A 167 -6.52 41.17 0.36
#